data_AF-A0A8T3ZSE0-F1
#
_entry.id   AF-A0A8T3ZSE0-F1
#
_cell.length_a   1.000
_cell.length_b   1.000
_cell.length_c   1.000
_cell.angle_alpha   90.00
_cell.angle_beta   90.00
_cell.angle_gamma   90.00
#
_symmetry.space_group_name_H-M   'P 1'
#
loop_
_entity.id
_entity.type
_entity.pdbx_description
1 polymer ?
#
loop_
_entity_poly.entity_id
_entity_poly.type
_entity_poly.pdbx_seq_one_letter_code
_entity_poly.pdbx_strand_id
1 'polypeptide(L)'
;MDAEVLGKLHGYIQWAAEVQWNRREHDVHKREVLALLNQHRTAGFVGNAMTVEELRHLVHGNQLPLHESKKQVYLDIKDTIANMLPLFRNMHVELFLNDIHFSMTRVHENTLGIHDALQRQEKLIGALNPQTFEELLPHILYLYGKEVQLQQQNETHVADIHRKTVRVMRHLNRNYFQTLKKVSGDQKFKEDHHDLFVASYMLSLCSRTMAQEYGLPSHDLAAVENSFIGNIAPFRST
;
A
#
# COMPACT_ATOMS: atom_id res chain seq x y z
N MET A 1 -19.59 -4.62 14.84
CA MET A 1 -18.46 -4.54 13.87
C MET A 1 -17.59 -5.79 14.00
N ASP A 2 -16.99 -6.28 12.90
CA ASP A 2 -16.38 -7.61 12.83
C ASP A 2 -14.94 -7.67 13.40
N ALA A 3 -14.74 -8.47 14.45
CA ALA A 3 -13.43 -8.68 15.09
C ALA A 3 -12.43 -9.36 14.14
N GLU A 4 -12.93 -10.10 13.15
CA GLU A 4 -12.12 -10.75 12.11
C GLU A 4 -11.39 -9.72 11.25
N VAL A 5 -12.08 -8.65 10.85
CA VAL A 5 -11.49 -7.58 10.03
C VAL A 5 -10.39 -6.84 10.80
N LEU A 6 -10.60 -6.57 12.08
CA LEU A 6 -9.57 -5.96 12.93
C LEU A 6 -8.34 -6.86 13.09
N GLY A 7 -8.55 -8.16 13.32
CA GLY A 7 -7.46 -9.14 13.40
C GLY A 7 -6.66 -9.22 12.09
N LYS A 8 -7.37 -9.22 10.96
CA LYS A 8 -6.79 -9.22 9.61
C LYS A 8 -5.93 -7.98 9.35
N LEU A 9 -6.42 -6.78 9.67
CA LEU A 9 -5.66 -5.53 9.51
C LEU A 9 -4.40 -5.49 10.39
N HIS A 10 -4.47 -6.01 11.62
CA HIS A 10 -3.26 -6.14 12.45
C HIS A 10 -2.24 -7.12 11.86
N GLY A 11 -2.69 -8.23 11.30
CA GLY A 11 -1.82 -9.15 10.56
C GLY A 11 -1.12 -8.45 9.38
N TYR A 12 -1.80 -7.56 8.67
CA TYR A 12 -1.20 -6.79 7.57
C TYR A 12 -0.11 -5.82 8.00
N ILE A 13 -0.20 -5.26 9.20
CA ILE A 13 0.83 -4.35 9.74
C ILE A 13 2.13 -5.13 9.98
N GLN A 14 2.05 -6.34 10.53
CA GLN A 14 3.22 -7.21 10.71
C GLN A 14 3.84 -7.60 9.36
N TRP A 15 3.00 -8.06 8.44
CA TRP A 15 3.42 -8.35 7.06
C TRP A 15 4.11 -7.15 6.40
N ALA A 16 3.55 -5.94 6.48
CA ALA A 16 4.10 -4.75 5.83
C ALA A 16 5.51 -4.39 6.34
N ALA A 17 5.78 -4.62 7.63
CA ALA A 17 7.11 -4.42 8.22
C ALA A 17 8.15 -5.40 7.65
N GLU A 18 7.76 -6.65 7.41
CA GLU A 18 8.60 -7.68 6.80
C GLU A 18 8.89 -7.36 5.32
N VAL A 19 7.87 -6.94 4.57
CA VAL A 19 7.99 -6.57 3.15
C VAL A 19 8.90 -5.36 2.92
N GLN A 20 8.83 -4.35 3.79
CA GLN A 20 9.64 -3.14 3.67
C GLN A 20 11.15 -3.45 3.68
N TRP A 21 11.55 -4.40 4.53
CA TRP A 21 12.94 -4.83 4.66
C TRP A 21 13.46 -5.41 3.35
N ASN A 22 12.69 -6.28 2.70
CA ASN A 22 13.05 -6.93 1.44
C ASN A 22 13.02 -5.96 0.25
N ARG A 23 12.10 -4.98 0.25
CA ARG A 23 11.88 -4.08 -0.89
C ARG A 23 13.04 -3.13 -1.20
N ARG A 24 13.77 -2.66 -0.19
CA ARG A 24 14.86 -1.68 -0.39
C ARG A 24 16.01 -2.22 -1.24
N GLU A 25 16.34 -3.49 -1.06
CA GLU A 25 17.38 -4.12 -1.88
C GLU A 25 16.88 -4.30 -3.31
N HIS A 26 15.64 -4.77 -3.51
CA HIS A 26 15.09 -4.98 -4.85
C HIS A 26 14.89 -3.71 -5.68
N ASP A 27 14.47 -2.60 -5.07
CA ASP A 27 14.24 -1.33 -5.79
C ASP A 27 15.55 -0.73 -6.33
N VAL A 28 16.68 -0.94 -5.64
CA VAL A 28 18.02 -0.53 -6.13
C VAL A 28 18.39 -1.36 -7.36
N HIS A 29 18.28 -2.69 -7.27
CA HIS A 29 18.63 -3.60 -8.37
C HIS A 29 17.76 -3.39 -9.61
N LYS A 30 16.45 -3.10 -9.47
CA LYS A 30 15.58 -2.82 -10.64
C LYS A 30 15.97 -1.53 -11.35
N ARG A 31 16.43 -0.51 -10.62
CA ARG A 31 16.94 0.73 -11.22
C ARG A 31 18.23 0.49 -11.99
N GLU A 32 19.10 -0.39 -11.47
CA GLU A 32 20.33 -0.81 -12.16
C GLU A 32 20.02 -1.59 -13.45
N VAL A 33 19.09 -2.56 -13.41
CA VAL A 33 18.62 -3.28 -14.60
C VAL A 33 18.04 -2.32 -15.64
N LEU A 34 17.20 -1.38 -15.23
CA LEU A 34 16.65 -0.36 -16.14
C LEU A 34 17.73 0.55 -16.73
N ALA A 35 18.74 0.95 -15.95
CA ALA A 35 19.84 1.77 -16.43
C ALA A 35 20.64 1.02 -17.51
N LEU A 36 20.96 -0.25 -17.27
CA LEU A 36 21.65 -1.12 -18.22
C LEU A 36 20.84 -1.35 -19.49
N LEU A 37 19.56 -1.71 -19.36
CA LEU A 37 18.67 -1.92 -20.51
C LEU A 37 18.51 -0.63 -21.36
N ASN A 38 18.48 0.54 -20.73
CA ASN A 38 18.43 1.82 -21.45
C ASN A 38 19.75 2.18 -22.14
N GLN A 39 20.90 1.83 -21.55
CA GLN A 39 22.20 1.98 -22.20
C GLN A 39 22.27 1.10 -23.45
N HIS A 40 21.84 -0.17 -23.36
CA HIS A 40 21.79 -1.07 -24.51
C HIS A 40 20.74 -0.67 -25.57
N ARG A 41 19.62 -0.06 -25.16
CA ARG A 41 18.65 0.55 -26.11
C ARG A 41 19.32 1.59 -26.99
N THR A 42 20.18 2.41 -26.39
CA THR A 42 20.85 3.52 -27.06
C THR A 42 21.96 3.03 -27.99
N ALA A 43 22.59 1.90 -27.65
CA ALA A 43 23.61 1.25 -28.48
C ALA A 43 23.03 0.49 -29.70
N GLY A 44 21.70 0.37 -29.80
CA GLY A 44 21.03 -0.60 -30.67
C GLY A 44 21.23 -1.99 -30.07
N PHE A 45 20.15 -2.70 -29.77
CA PHE A 45 20.19 -4.02 -29.12
C PHE A 45 20.87 -5.13 -29.97
N VAL A 46 21.63 -4.77 -30.99
CA VAL A 46 22.13 -5.61 -32.07
C VAL A 46 23.39 -6.36 -31.64
N GLY A 47 23.26 -7.69 -31.51
CA GLY A 47 24.30 -8.63 -31.97
C GLY A 47 25.41 -9.05 -31.01
N ASN A 48 25.36 -8.76 -29.71
CA ASN A 48 26.31 -9.36 -28.76
C ASN A 48 25.62 -10.42 -27.89
N ALA A 49 25.79 -11.69 -28.27
CA ALA A 49 25.23 -12.83 -27.55
C ALA A 49 25.66 -12.87 -26.07
N MET A 50 26.85 -12.35 -25.72
CA MET A 50 27.28 -12.23 -24.32
C MET A 50 26.43 -11.20 -23.57
N THR A 51 26.15 -10.05 -24.17
CA THR A 51 25.30 -9.01 -23.57
C THR A 51 23.87 -9.49 -23.40
N VAL A 52 23.36 -10.27 -24.36
CA VAL A 52 22.04 -10.90 -24.27
C VAL A 52 21.97 -11.92 -23.13
N GLU A 53 22.99 -12.77 -22.97
CA GLU A 53 23.02 -13.77 -21.89
C GLU A 53 23.26 -13.12 -20.51
N GLU A 54 24.09 -12.07 -20.43
CA GLU A 54 24.28 -11.25 -19.23
C GLU A 54 22.97 -10.57 -18.81
N LEU A 55 22.25 -9.95 -19.75
CA LEU A 55 20.94 -9.34 -19.51
C LEU A 55 19.91 -10.40 -19.12
N ARG A 56 19.95 -11.58 -19.74
CA ARG A 56 19.07 -12.71 -19.40
C ARG A 56 19.35 -13.20 -17.98
N HIS A 57 20.61 -13.34 -17.57
CA HIS A 57 20.97 -13.70 -16.19
C HIS A 57 20.58 -12.62 -15.19
N LEU A 58 20.77 -11.34 -15.51
CA LEU A 58 20.34 -10.21 -14.69
C LEU A 58 18.82 -10.17 -14.51
N VAL A 59 18.07 -10.51 -15.56
CA VAL A 59 16.60 -10.52 -15.55
C VAL A 59 16.05 -11.77 -14.84
N HIS A 60 16.64 -12.95 -15.05
CA HIS A 60 16.26 -14.21 -14.38
C HIS A 60 16.61 -14.21 -12.89
N GLY A 61 17.81 -13.76 -12.53
CA GLY A 61 18.30 -13.79 -11.15
C GLY A 61 17.60 -12.81 -10.20
N ASN A 62 16.87 -11.84 -10.75
CA ASN A 62 16.28 -10.73 -9.98
C ASN A 62 14.77 -10.59 -10.18
N GLN A 63 14.11 -11.64 -10.68
CA GLN A 63 12.67 -11.67 -10.83
C GLN A 63 12.03 -11.70 -9.44
N LEU A 64 11.18 -10.72 -9.13
CA LEU A 64 10.40 -10.76 -7.89
C LEU A 64 9.51 -12.00 -7.94
N PRO A 65 9.53 -12.89 -6.93
CA PRO A 65 8.53 -13.92 -6.84
C PRO A 65 7.15 -13.25 -6.86
N LEU A 66 6.25 -13.76 -7.70
CA LEU A 66 4.86 -13.31 -7.82
C LEU A 66 4.10 -13.34 -6.48
N HIS A 67 4.67 -14.04 -5.50
CA HIS A 67 4.13 -14.29 -4.18
C HIS A 67 4.55 -13.23 -3.17
N GLU A 68 3.99 -12.04 -3.27
CA GLU A 68 3.53 -11.34 -2.06
C GLU A 68 2.16 -10.73 -2.35
N SER A 69 1.19 -11.08 -1.51
CA SER A 69 -0.25 -10.89 -1.64
C SER A 69 -0.74 -9.43 -1.58
N LYS A 70 0.06 -8.46 -2.05
CA LYS A 70 -0.23 -7.02 -2.04
C LYS A 70 -1.58 -6.67 -2.66
N LYS A 71 -1.95 -7.38 -3.74
CA LYS A 71 -3.22 -7.20 -4.44
C LYS A 71 -4.42 -7.38 -3.50
N GLN A 72 -4.41 -8.44 -2.70
CA GLN A 72 -5.51 -8.75 -1.79
C GLN A 72 -5.51 -7.80 -0.59
N VAL A 73 -4.33 -7.51 -0.03
CA VAL A 73 -4.17 -6.56 1.08
C VAL A 73 -4.76 -5.19 0.74
N TYR A 74 -4.43 -4.63 -0.43
CA TYR A 74 -4.97 -3.33 -0.84
C TYR A 74 -6.44 -3.38 -1.27
N LEU A 75 -6.92 -4.51 -1.79
CA LEU A 75 -8.35 -4.69 -2.03
C LEU A 75 -9.11 -4.60 -0.70
N ASP A 76 -8.66 -5.36 0.29
CA ASP A 76 -9.26 -5.41 1.62
C ASP A 76 -9.20 -4.04 2.31
N ILE A 77 -8.09 -3.31 2.22
CA ILE A 77 -7.98 -1.95 2.75
C ILE A 77 -8.92 -0.99 2.02
N LYS A 78 -8.97 -1.03 0.68
CA LYS A 78 -9.86 -0.17 -0.12
C LYS A 78 -11.32 -0.39 0.25
N ASP A 79 -11.74 -1.65 0.34
CA ASP A 79 -13.12 -2.02 0.67
C ASP A 79 -13.44 -1.67 2.12
N THR A 80 -12.47 -1.84 3.04
CA THR A 80 -12.60 -1.40 4.44
C THR A 80 -12.84 0.11 4.52
N ILE A 81 -12.05 0.93 3.82
CA ILE A 81 -12.23 2.39 3.79
C ILE A 81 -13.58 2.76 3.19
N ALA A 82 -13.98 2.11 2.09
CA ALA A 82 -15.29 2.34 1.45
C ALA A 82 -16.45 2.06 2.42
N ASN A 83 -16.38 0.96 3.18
CA ASN A 83 -17.42 0.57 4.13
C ASN A 83 -17.51 1.52 5.34
N MET A 84 -16.42 2.19 5.69
CA MET A 84 -16.38 3.13 6.81
C MET A 84 -16.86 4.54 6.43
N LEU A 85 -16.71 4.94 5.17
CA LEU A 85 -17.06 6.30 4.70
C LEU A 85 -18.46 6.79 5.14
N PRO A 86 -19.54 5.98 5.03
CA PRO A 86 -20.87 6.43 5.41
C PRO A 86 -21.01 6.88 6.87
N LEU A 87 -20.17 6.34 7.77
CA LEU A 87 -20.18 6.67 9.19
C LEU A 87 -19.70 8.10 9.46
N PHE A 88 -18.98 8.71 8.52
CA PHE A 88 -18.45 10.07 8.63
C PHE A 88 -19.25 11.10 7.82
N ARG A 89 -20.41 10.70 7.27
CA ARG A 89 -21.21 11.58 6.43
C ARG A 89 -21.64 12.84 7.20
N ASN A 90 -21.55 13.98 6.54
CA ASN A 90 -21.80 15.32 7.08
C ASN A 90 -20.83 15.76 8.19
N MET A 91 -19.75 15.01 8.43
CA MET A 91 -18.68 15.46 9.32
C MET A 91 -17.69 16.33 8.56
N HIS A 92 -17.04 17.28 9.26
CA HIS A 92 -16.00 18.14 8.68
C HIS A 92 -14.83 17.36 8.04
N VAL A 93 -14.63 16.09 8.43
CA VAL A 93 -13.58 15.22 7.89
C VAL A 93 -13.97 14.51 6.58
N GLU A 94 -15.24 14.54 6.17
CA GLU A 94 -15.77 13.77 5.03
C GLU A 94 -15.00 14.04 3.73
N LEU A 95 -14.67 15.29 3.44
CA LEU A 95 -13.89 15.66 2.25
C LEU A 95 -12.52 14.94 2.23
N PHE A 96 -11.80 14.95 3.35
CA PHE A 96 -10.48 14.31 3.46
C PHE A 96 -10.58 12.79 3.37
N LEU A 97 -11.68 12.21 3.84
CA LEU A 97 -11.93 10.77 3.77
C LEU A 97 -12.24 10.30 2.35
N ASN A 98 -13.03 11.07 1.59
CA ASN A 98 -13.29 10.81 0.18
C ASN A 98 -12.00 10.88 -0.64
N ASP A 99 -11.15 11.87 -0.37
CA ASP A 99 -9.81 11.98 -0.93
C ASP A 99 -8.94 10.75 -0.63
N ILE A 100 -8.94 10.29 0.63
CA ILE A 100 -8.21 9.08 1.04
C ILE A 100 -8.73 7.86 0.27
N HIS A 101 -10.04 7.70 0.15
CA HIS A 101 -10.66 6.59 -0.57
C HIS A 101 -10.32 6.60 -2.07
N PHE A 102 -10.36 7.78 -2.70
CA PHE A 102 -9.97 7.92 -4.10
C PHE A 102 -8.50 7.55 -4.30
N SER A 103 -7.60 8.09 -3.48
CA SER A 103 -6.18 7.73 -3.53
C SER A 103 -5.96 6.25 -3.29
N MET A 104 -6.71 5.62 -2.38
CA MET A 104 -6.62 4.18 -2.13
C MET A 104 -7.08 3.36 -3.34
N THR A 105 -8.12 3.81 -4.03
CA THR A 105 -8.57 3.19 -5.28
C THR A 105 -7.46 3.20 -6.32
N ARG A 106 -6.74 4.33 -6.46
CA ARG A 106 -5.57 4.44 -7.36
C ARG A 106 -4.43 3.52 -6.95
N VAL A 107 -4.12 3.41 -5.66
CA VAL A 107 -3.09 2.48 -5.15
C VAL A 107 -3.44 1.05 -5.54
N HIS A 108 -4.71 0.65 -5.38
CA HIS A 108 -5.16 -0.68 -5.77
C HIS A 108 -5.06 -0.91 -7.29
N GLU A 109 -5.54 0.01 -8.12
CA GLU A 109 -5.45 -0.05 -9.59
C GLU A 109 -4.00 -0.19 -10.07
N ASN A 110 -3.10 0.63 -9.55
CA ASN A 110 -1.68 0.57 -9.86
C ASN A 110 -1.07 -0.77 -9.45
N THR A 111 -1.49 -1.32 -8.32
CA THR A 111 -1.03 -2.64 -7.85
C THR A 111 -1.49 -3.76 -8.77
N LEU A 112 -2.70 -3.69 -9.31
CA LEU A 112 -3.14 -4.61 -10.36
C LEU A 112 -2.28 -4.47 -11.62
N GLY A 113 -1.93 -3.23 -12.01
CA GLY A 113 -1.04 -2.95 -13.14
C GLY A 113 0.37 -3.48 -12.96
N ILE A 114 0.93 -3.40 -11.74
CA ILE A 114 2.23 -3.97 -11.37
C ILE A 114 2.18 -5.49 -11.48
N HIS A 115 1.14 -6.12 -10.93
CA HIS A 115 0.99 -7.58 -10.99
C HIS A 115 0.86 -8.10 -12.43
N ASP A 116 0.07 -7.45 -13.28
CA ASP A 116 -0.02 -7.78 -14.72
C ASP A 116 1.34 -7.60 -15.41
N ALA A 117 2.07 -6.52 -15.10
CA ALA A 117 3.41 -6.31 -15.66
C ALA A 117 4.38 -7.44 -15.27
N LEU A 118 4.40 -7.84 -14.00
CA LEU A 118 5.25 -8.93 -13.49
C LEU A 118 4.90 -10.28 -14.13
N GLN A 119 3.61 -10.62 -14.24
CA GLN A 119 3.18 -11.87 -14.91
C GLN A 119 3.60 -11.92 -16.37
N ARG A 120 3.51 -10.78 -17.08
CA ARG A 120 3.95 -10.70 -18.47
C ARG A 120 5.47 -10.79 -18.58
N GLN A 121 6.21 -10.15 -17.67
CA GLN A 121 7.67 -10.31 -17.59
C GLN A 121 8.02 -11.79 -17.43
N GLU A 122 7.42 -12.49 -16.46
CA GLU A 122 7.64 -13.93 -16.23
C GLU A 122 7.39 -14.79 -17.46
N LYS A 123 6.25 -14.57 -18.14
CA LYS A 123 5.95 -15.30 -19.37
C LYS A 123 6.99 -15.05 -20.47
N LEU A 124 7.42 -13.80 -20.66
CA LEU A 124 8.40 -13.44 -21.68
C LEU A 124 9.79 -14.01 -21.36
N ILE A 125 10.15 -14.02 -20.08
CA ILE A 125 11.43 -14.51 -19.56
C ILE A 125 11.49 -16.04 -19.55
N GLY A 126 10.35 -16.71 -19.36
CA GLY A 126 10.23 -18.17 -19.37
C GLY A 126 10.13 -18.80 -20.77
N ALA A 127 9.83 -18.02 -21.81
CA ALA A 127 9.59 -18.51 -23.17
C ALA A 127 10.88 -18.76 -24.01
N LEU A 128 12.07 -18.79 -23.41
CA LEU A 128 13.28 -18.46 -24.16
C LEU A 128 14.01 -19.63 -24.83
N ASN A 129 14.15 -19.50 -26.15
CA ASN A 129 15.44 -19.69 -26.82
C ASN A 129 16.11 -18.30 -27.02
N PRO A 130 17.44 -18.24 -27.25
CA PRO A 130 18.17 -16.97 -27.34
C PRO A 130 17.76 -16.02 -28.49
N GLN A 131 17.22 -16.54 -29.59
CA GLN A 131 16.79 -15.72 -30.74
C GLN A 131 15.50 -14.95 -30.44
N THR A 132 14.53 -15.56 -29.76
CA THR A 132 13.30 -14.86 -29.35
C THR A 132 13.54 -13.86 -28.21
N PHE A 133 14.61 -14.00 -27.42
CA PHE A 133 14.89 -13.06 -26.33
C PHE A 133 15.22 -11.65 -26.83
N GLU A 134 16.06 -11.54 -27.86
CA GLU A 134 16.49 -10.24 -28.42
C GLU A 134 15.28 -9.44 -28.95
N GLU A 135 14.33 -10.12 -29.60
CA GLU A 135 13.09 -9.52 -30.10
C GLU A 135 12.12 -9.09 -28.97
N LEU A 136 12.14 -9.80 -27.84
CA LEU A 136 11.27 -9.54 -26.69
C LEU A 136 11.87 -8.51 -25.71
N LEU A 137 13.16 -8.19 -25.82
CA LEU A 137 13.87 -7.27 -24.93
C LEU A 137 13.22 -5.86 -24.85
N PRO A 138 12.73 -5.24 -25.94
CA PRO A 138 11.99 -3.98 -25.86
C PRO A 138 10.70 -4.08 -25.03
N HIS A 139 10.02 -5.24 -25.07
CA HIS A 139 8.81 -5.49 -24.30
C HIS A 139 9.13 -5.67 -22.82
N ILE A 140 10.21 -6.39 -22.49
CA ILE A 140 10.72 -6.52 -21.12
C ILE A 140 11.07 -5.14 -20.57
N LEU A 141 11.81 -4.31 -21.32
CA LEU A 141 12.16 -2.95 -20.93
C LEU A 141 10.91 -2.09 -20.65
N TYR A 142 9.90 -2.14 -21.54
CA TYR A 142 8.64 -1.42 -21.35
C TYR A 142 7.93 -1.85 -20.06
N LEU A 143 7.85 -3.17 -19.80
CA LEU A 143 7.19 -3.70 -18.62
C LEU A 143 7.91 -3.33 -17.31
N TYR A 144 9.24 -3.34 -17.30
CA TYR A 144 10.03 -2.85 -16.17
C TYR A 144 9.81 -1.35 -15.93
N GLY A 145 9.82 -0.54 -17.00
CA GLY A 145 9.58 0.90 -16.90
C GLY A 145 8.17 1.22 -16.34
N LYS A 146 7.16 0.50 -16.83
CA LYS A 146 5.78 0.60 -16.34
C LYS A 146 5.69 0.23 -14.85
N GLU A 147 6.33 -0.87 -14.44
CA GLU A 147 6.33 -1.29 -13.05
C GLU A 147 6.89 -0.21 -12.11
N VAL A 148 8.09 0.31 -12.43
CA VAL A 148 8.75 1.33 -11.61
C VAL A 148 7.92 2.61 -11.53
N GLN A 149 7.32 3.03 -12.65
CA GLN A 149 6.43 4.18 -12.68
C GLN A 149 5.22 3.99 -11.75
N LEU A 150 4.55 2.83 -11.82
CA LEU A 150 3.39 2.52 -10.98
C LEU A 150 3.76 2.44 -9.50
N GLN A 151 4.94 1.92 -9.17
CA GLN A 151 5.45 1.89 -7.80
C GLN A 151 5.70 3.29 -7.23
N GLN A 152 6.29 4.21 -8.01
CA GLN A 152 6.49 5.61 -7.62
C GLN A 152 5.15 6.35 -7.42
N GLN A 153 4.17 6.07 -8.29
CA GLN A 153 2.82 6.60 -8.12
C GLN A 153 2.18 6.10 -6.83
N ASN A 154 2.32 4.79 -6.52
CA ASN A 154 1.84 4.26 -5.25
C ASN A 154 2.50 4.92 -4.04
N GLU A 155 3.82 5.12 -4.06
CA GLU A 155 4.54 5.79 -2.98
C GLU A 155 3.97 7.20 -2.74
N THR A 156 3.71 7.96 -3.81
CA THR A 156 3.12 9.29 -3.75
C THR A 156 1.71 9.26 -3.16
N HIS A 157 0.85 8.34 -3.63
CA HIS A 157 -0.52 8.20 -3.14
C HIS A 157 -0.56 7.75 -1.68
N VAL A 158 0.30 6.80 -1.29
CA VAL A 158 0.40 6.31 0.09
C VAL A 158 0.88 7.40 1.03
N ALA A 159 1.86 8.21 0.63
CA ALA A 159 2.31 9.36 1.42
C ALA A 159 1.18 10.39 1.64
N ASP A 160 0.38 10.66 0.61
CA ASP A 160 -0.78 11.56 0.73
C ASP A 160 -1.87 10.98 1.64
N ILE A 161 -2.22 9.70 1.45
CA ILE A 161 -3.17 8.98 2.31
C ILE A 161 -2.70 9.03 3.77
N HIS A 162 -1.43 8.74 4.03
CA HIS A 162 -0.85 8.77 5.36
C HIS A 162 -1.01 10.14 6.02
N ARG A 163 -0.55 11.19 5.35
CA ARG A 163 -0.64 12.57 5.84
C ARG A 163 -2.09 13.00 6.11
N LYS A 164 -3.01 12.69 5.20
CA LYS A 164 -4.44 13.01 5.37
C LYS A 164 -5.05 12.22 6.53
N THR A 165 -4.72 10.94 6.66
CA THR A 165 -5.19 10.10 7.76
C THR A 165 -4.74 10.65 9.10
N VAL A 166 -3.46 10.97 9.27
CA VAL A 166 -2.94 11.58 10.51
C VAL A 166 -3.71 12.86 10.85
N ARG A 167 -3.99 13.71 9.87
CA ARG A 167 -4.77 14.94 10.06
C ARG A 167 -6.20 14.64 10.50
N VAL A 168 -6.89 13.72 9.83
CA VAL A 168 -8.27 13.32 10.16
C VAL A 168 -8.32 12.74 11.57
N MET A 169 -7.41 11.82 11.92
CA MET A 169 -7.39 11.18 13.23
C MET A 169 -7.09 12.18 14.35
N ARG A 170 -6.14 13.10 14.16
CA ARG A 170 -5.88 14.18 15.13
C ARG A 170 -7.10 15.09 15.31
N HIS A 171 -7.81 15.40 14.22
CA HIS A 171 -9.02 16.21 14.27
C HIS A 171 -10.15 15.51 15.04
N LEU A 172 -10.43 14.24 14.71
CA LEU A 172 -11.46 13.44 15.40
C LEU A 172 -11.14 13.27 16.88
N ASN A 173 -9.89 12.95 17.22
CA ASN A 173 -9.48 12.79 18.61
C ASN A 173 -9.69 14.08 19.42
N ARG A 174 -9.18 15.22 18.93
CA ARG A 174 -9.22 16.49 19.66
C ARG A 174 -10.62 17.11 19.71
N ASN A 175 -11.30 17.18 18.58
CA ASN A 175 -12.51 17.99 18.45
C ASN A 175 -13.79 17.21 18.71
N TYR A 176 -13.75 15.90 18.47
CA TYR A 176 -14.91 15.04 18.63
C TYR A 176 -14.79 14.22 19.91
N PHE A 177 -13.86 13.27 19.97
CA PHE A 177 -13.81 12.29 21.06
C PHE A 177 -13.41 12.87 22.42
N GLN A 178 -12.40 13.75 22.48
CA GLN A 178 -12.03 14.41 23.74
C GLN A 178 -13.12 15.36 24.25
N THR A 179 -13.83 16.03 23.35
CA THR A 179 -14.97 16.88 23.70
C THR A 179 -16.12 16.03 24.23
N LEU A 180 -16.49 14.95 23.53
CA LEU A 180 -17.52 14.02 23.94
C LEU A 180 -17.28 13.47 25.35
N LYS A 181 -16.04 13.07 25.66
CA LYS A 181 -15.65 12.56 26.98
C LYS A 181 -15.86 13.57 28.12
N LYS A 182 -15.78 14.87 27.84
CA LYS A 182 -16.00 15.94 28.83
C LYS A 182 -17.48 16.23 29.05
N VAL A 183 -18.33 15.96 28.06
CA VAL A 183 -19.73 16.39 28.06
C VAL A 183 -20.65 15.30 28.60
N SER A 184 -20.31 14.02 28.46
CA SER A 184 -21.13 12.94 28.99
C SER A 184 -20.34 11.71 29.43
N GLY A 185 -20.62 11.23 30.64
CA GLY A 185 -20.16 9.94 31.16
C GLY A 185 -21.09 8.77 30.81
N ASP A 186 -22.27 9.06 30.24
CA ASP A 186 -23.33 8.09 29.96
C ASP A 186 -22.86 6.98 29.01
N GLN A 187 -23.18 5.75 29.36
CA GLN A 187 -22.80 4.55 28.63
C GLN A 187 -23.52 4.46 27.30
N LYS A 188 -24.82 4.81 27.26
CA LYS A 188 -25.64 4.78 26.04
C LYS A 188 -25.14 5.79 25.01
N PHE A 189 -24.73 6.97 25.47
CA PHE A 189 -24.13 8.00 24.64
C PHE A 189 -22.79 7.55 24.02
N LYS A 190 -22.01 6.73 24.73
CA LYS A 190 -20.75 6.21 24.18
C LYS A 190 -20.97 5.04 23.22
N GLU A 191 -22.01 4.23 23.43
CA GLU A 191 -22.46 3.20 22.50
C GLU A 191 -22.90 3.80 21.16
N ASP A 192 -23.63 4.93 21.20
CA ASP A 192 -24.08 5.66 20.00
C ASP A 192 -22.92 6.16 19.12
N HIS A 193 -21.71 6.30 19.68
CA HIS A 193 -20.51 6.75 18.97
C HIS A 193 -19.48 5.65 18.73
N HIS A 194 -19.78 4.41 19.14
CA HIS A 194 -18.86 3.28 19.06
C HIS A 194 -18.38 3.03 17.62
N ASP A 195 -19.30 2.96 16.67
CA ASP A 195 -18.96 2.67 15.27
C ASP A 195 -18.00 3.72 14.68
N LEU A 196 -18.14 4.97 15.08
CA LEU A 196 -17.27 6.06 14.64
C LEU A 196 -15.87 5.95 15.26
N PHE A 197 -15.77 5.55 16.53
CA PHE A 197 -14.49 5.23 17.17
C PHE A 197 -13.78 4.10 16.45
N VAL A 198 -14.49 3.00 16.18
CA VAL A 198 -13.87 1.83 15.58
C VAL A 198 -13.50 2.10 14.11
N ALA A 199 -14.34 2.80 13.36
CA ALA A 199 -14.01 3.23 12.00
C ALA A 199 -12.77 4.15 11.96
N SER A 200 -12.64 5.07 12.92
CA SER A 200 -11.43 5.90 13.04
C SER A 200 -10.20 5.04 13.31
N TYR A 201 -10.31 4.09 14.23
CA TYR A 201 -9.23 3.17 14.55
C TYR A 201 -8.80 2.32 13.35
N MET A 202 -9.75 1.72 12.64
CA MET A 202 -9.49 0.93 11.42
C MET A 202 -8.83 1.75 10.33
N LEU A 203 -9.28 2.99 10.10
CA LEU A 203 -8.65 3.88 9.13
C LEU A 203 -7.18 4.15 9.47
N SER A 204 -6.86 4.29 10.75
CA SER A 204 -5.47 4.39 11.20
C SER A 204 -4.67 3.12 10.90
N LEU A 205 -5.22 1.93 11.17
CA LEU A 205 -4.56 0.65 10.88
C LEU A 205 -4.29 0.47 9.38
N CYS A 206 -5.27 0.78 8.53
CA CYS A 206 -5.12 0.76 7.07
C CYS A 206 -3.99 1.67 6.62
N SER A 207 -3.97 2.91 7.13
CA SER A 207 -2.94 3.89 6.80
C SER A 207 -1.56 3.50 7.31
N ARG A 208 -1.48 2.90 8.51
CA ARG A 208 -0.23 2.41 9.10
C ARG A 208 0.36 1.24 8.30
N THR A 209 -0.49 0.31 7.88
CA THR A 209 -0.10 -0.83 7.02
C THR A 209 0.61 -0.32 5.77
N MET A 210 -0.03 0.59 5.03
CA MET A 210 0.55 1.16 3.82
C MET A 210 1.82 1.97 4.12
N ALA A 211 1.80 2.81 5.16
CA ALA A 211 2.96 3.61 5.55
C ALA A 211 4.18 2.74 5.84
N GLN A 212 4.02 1.62 6.54
CA GLN A 212 5.12 0.70 6.83
C GLN A 212 5.67 0.04 5.58
N GLU A 213 4.81 -0.42 4.67
CA GLU A 213 5.26 -1.07 3.43
C GLU A 213 6.15 -0.16 2.56
N TYR A 214 5.90 1.15 2.58
CA TYR A 214 6.71 2.15 1.86
C TYR A 214 7.75 2.84 2.77
N GLY A 215 7.93 2.39 4.01
CA GLY A 215 8.93 2.91 4.93
C GLY A 215 8.70 4.35 5.40
N LEU A 216 7.46 4.80 5.40
CA LEU A 216 7.06 6.08 5.96
C LEU A 216 7.03 6.00 7.50
N PRO A 217 7.42 7.06 8.23
CA PRO A 217 7.37 7.08 9.69
C PRO A 217 5.93 6.86 10.20
N SER A 218 5.69 5.76 10.91
CA SER A 218 4.34 5.36 11.32
C SER A 218 4.02 5.54 12.82
N HIS A 219 5.00 6.01 13.60
CA HIS A 219 4.88 6.22 15.05
C HIS A 219 3.75 7.20 15.42
N ASP A 220 3.50 8.19 14.57
CA ASP A 220 2.40 9.16 14.73
C ASP A 220 1.03 8.48 14.73
N LEU A 221 0.81 7.50 13.84
CA LEU A 221 -0.44 6.74 13.80
C LEU A 221 -0.55 5.77 14.98
N ALA A 222 0.55 5.13 15.39
CA ALA A 222 0.56 4.25 16.56
C ALA A 222 0.21 5.01 17.86
N ALA A 223 0.70 6.24 18.03
CA ALA A 223 0.35 7.09 19.17
C ALA A 223 -1.15 7.45 19.17
N VAL A 224 -1.70 7.73 17.98
CA VAL A 224 -3.11 8.06 17.80
C VAL A 224 -4.01 6.82 18.05
N GLU A 225 -3.59 5.65 17.58
CA GLU A 225 -4.24 4.36 17.87
C GLU A 225 -4.32 4.04 19.36
N ASN A 226 -3.22 4.21 20.09
CA ASN A 226 -3.21 4.01 21.54
C ASN A 226 -4.23 4.92 22.25
N SER A 227 -4.43 6.14 21.74
CA SER A 227 -5.44 7.05 22.26
C SER A 227 -6.88 6.60 21.96
N PHE A 228 -7.11 5.81 20.90
CA PHE A 228 -8.40 5.20 20.61
C PHE A 228 -8.64 3.93 21.42
N ILE A 229 -7.64 3.07 21.59
CA ILE A 229 -7.75 1.83 22.40
C ILE A 229 -8.13 2.15 23.85
N GLY A 230 -7.54 3.18 24.45
CA GLY A 230 -7.91 3.66 25.79
C GLY A 230 -9.36 4.18 25.89
N ASN A 231 -9.97 4.54 24.75
CA ASN A 231 -11.38 4.91 24.69
C ASN A 231 -12.29 3.72 24.33
N ILE A 232 -11.79 2.67 23.66
CA ILE A 232 -12.55 1.45 23.30
C ILE A 232 -12.60 0.42 24.45
N ALA A 233 -11.52 0.29 25.23
CA ALA A 233 -11.40 -0.66 26.34
C ALA A 233 -12.48 -0.56 27.45
N PRO A 234 -12.98 0.64 27.85
CA PRO A 234 -14.05 0.73 28.85
C PRO A 234 -15.42 0.21 28.37
N PHE A 235 -15.58 -0.24 27.12
CA PHE A 235 -16.82 -0.81 26.60
C PHE A 235 -16.91 -2.34 26.71
N ARG A 236 -15.87 -3.01 27.23
CA ARG A 236 -15.81 -4.48 27.36
C ARG A 236 -16.11 -5.01 28.76
N SER A 237 -16.52 -4.16 29.70
CA SER A 237 -16.83 -4.58 31.08
C SER A 237 -18.18 -4.05 31.54
N THR A 238 -19.24 -4.74 31.13
CA THR A 238 -20.44 -5.11 31.91
C THR A 238 -21.10 -6.28 31.21
#